data_AF-A0A6P2ERH5-F1
#
_entry.id   AF-A0A6P2ERH5-F1
#
_cell.length_a   1.000
_cell.length_b   1.000
_cell.length_c   1.000
_cell.angle_alpha   90.00
_cell.angle_beta   90.00
_cell.angle_gamma   90.00
#
_symmetry.space_group_name_H-M   'P 1'
#
loop_
_entity.id
_entity.type
_entity.pdbx_description
1 polymer ?
#
loop_
_entity_poly.entity_id
_entity_poly.type
_entity_poly.pdbx_seq_one_letter_code
_entity_poly.pdbx_strand_id
1 'polypeptide(L)'
;MKPSQPPRFFFLCAGMAAALAAPAQPAPDALQRRYERDIAACNNGTLAAPAREACIRAAGTALDRARGGPPVEVPQPSSDGRATIVAPPGAAPSSGSDAIPSSDGRATIVRPAGQAAPQR
;
A
#
# COMPACT_ATOMS: atom_id res chain seq x y z
N MET A 1 51.42 -56.09 14.09
CA MET A 1 52.47 -55.06 14.12
C MET A 1 52.24 -54.10 12.93
N LYS A 2 52.54 -52.81 13.15
CA LYS A 2 51.98 -51.61 12.51
C LYS A 2 52.21 -51.47 10.98
N PRO A 3 51.27 -50.86 10.25
CA PRO A 3 51.61 -49.80 9.28
C PRO A 3 50.73 -48.55 9.50
N SER A 4 51.35 -47.39 9.76
CA SER A 4 51.61 -46.29 8.81
C SER A 4 50.40 -45.40 8.52
N GLN A 5 50.45 -44.17 9.06
CA GLN A 5 49.46 -43.10 8.89
C GLN A 5 49.46 -42.55 7.46
N PRO A 6 48.29 -42.18 6.90
CA PRO A 6 48.21 -41.32 5.72
C PRO A 6 48.21 -39.81 6.11
N PRO A 7 48.69 -38.94 5.20
CA PRO A 7 48.92 -37.52 5.45
C PRO A 7 47.63 -36.69 5.46
N ARG A 8 47.70 -35.62 6.27
CA ARG A 8 46.72 -34.54 6.38
C ARG A 8 46.56 -33.81 5.04
N PHE A 9 45.45 -34.03 4.36
CA PHE A 9 44.98 -33.13 3.30
C PHE A 9 43.99 -32.13 3.87
N PHE A 10 44.46 -30.90 4.06
CA PHE A 10 43.64 -29.70 4.07
C PHE A 10 43.08 -29.50 2.66
N PHE A 11 41.78 -29.61 2.48
CA PHE A 11 41.09 -28.91 1.39
C PHE A 11 39.83 -28.23 1.92
N LEU A 12 39.97 -26.91 2.01
CA LEU A 12 38.97 -25.93 2.37
C LEU A 12 38.01 -25.70 1.19
N CYS A 13 36.74 -25.45 1.53
CA CYS A 13 35.79 -24.58 0.83
C CYS A 13 35.32 -24.91 -0.59
N ALA A 14 34.06 -25.34 -0.69
CA ALA A 14 33.08 -24.71 -1.60
C ALA A 14 31.64 -25.04 -1.16
N GLY A 15 31.23 -24.48 -0.02
CA GLY A 15 29.80 -24.41 0.33
C GLY A 15 29.12 -23.36 -0.53
N MET A 16 28.52 -23.78 -1.64
CA MET A 16 27.73 -22.90 -2.50
C MET A 16 26.35 -22.70 -1.85
N ALA A 17 26.30 -21.80 -0.86
CA ALA A 17 25.04 -21.33 -0.29
C ALA A 17 24.36 -20.39 -1.29
N ALA A 18 23.36 -20.90 -2.01
CA ALA A 18 22.46 -20.08 -2.80
C ALA A 18 21.61 -19.21 -1.85
N ALA A 19 22.02 -17.97 -1.64
CA ALA A 19 21.21 -16.97 -0.95
C ALA A 19 19.98 -16.66 -1.81
N LEU A 20 18.81 -17.08 -1.35
CA LEU A 20 17.51 -16.56 -1.78
C LEU A 20 17.47 -15.08 -1.40
N ALA A 21 17.89 -14.20 -2.31
CA ALA A 21 17.70 -12.76 -2.15
C ALA A 21 16.21 -12.45 -2.28
N ALA A 22 15.50 -12.46 -1.14
CA ALA A 22 14.19 -11.82 -1.05
C ALA A 22 14.35 -10.34 -1.45
N PRO A 23 13.47 -9.76 -2.28
CA PRO A 23 13.54 -8.33 -2.58
C PRO A 23 13.23 -7.55 -1.30
N ALA A 24 14.28 -7.11 -0.60
CA ALA A 24 14.14 -6.17 0.49
C ALA A 24 13.47 -4.91 -0.07
N GLN A 25 12.24 -4.67 0.36
CA GLN A 25 11.52 -3.46 -0.02
C GLN A 25 12.39 -2.26 0.38
N PRO A 26 12.67 -1.33 -0.55
CA PRO A 26 13.49 -0.16 -0.22
C PRO A 26 12.86 0.56 0.96
N ALA A 27 13.66 0.85 1.99
CA ALA A 27 13.20 1.62 3.13
C ALA A 27 12.52 2.92 2.65
N PRO A 28 11.48 3.42 3.35
CA PRO A 28 10.77 4.63 2.95
C PRO A 28 11.70 5.82 2.69
N ASP A 29 12.81 5.92 3.43
CA ASP A 29 13.85 6.94 3.24
C ASP A 29 14.64 6.79 1.93
N ALA A 30 14.81 5.57 1.42
CA ALA A 30 15.45 5.32 0.14
C ALA A 30 14.54 5.74 -1.04
N LEU A 31 13.22 5.52 -0.92
CA LEU A 31 12.24 5.97 -1.90
C LEU A 31 12.17 7.50 -1.96
N GLN A 32 12.18 8.16 -0.81
CA GLN A 32 12.18 9.62 -0.71
C GLN A 32 13.44 10.22 -1.35
N ARG A 33 14.64 9.70 -1.04
CA ARG A 33 15.89 10.17 -1.65
C ARG A 33 15.95 9.97 -3.17
N ARG A 34 15.33 8.91 -3.69
CA ARG A 34 15.21 8.71 -5.13
C ARG A 34 14.33 9.80 -5.76
N TYR A 35 13.18 10.06 -5.17
CA TYR A 35 12.28 11.12 -5.63
C TYR A 35 12.96 12.49 -5.66
N GLU A 36 13.70 12.85 -4.62
CA GLU A 36 14.43 14.13 -4.54
C GLU A 36 15.46 14.28 -5.68
N ARG A 37 16.17 13.19 -6.01
CA ARG A 37 17.10 13.15 -7.14
C ARG A 37 16.37 13.35 -8.48
N ASP A 38 15.23 12.70 -8.65
CA ASP A 38 14.44 12.79 -9.88
C ASP A 38 13.89 14.22 -10.05
N ILE A 39 13.42 14.86 -8.98
CA ILE A 39 12.99 16.27 -8.98
C ILE A 39 14.14 17.22 -9.32
N ALA A 40 15.34 16.99 -8.78
CA ALA A 40 16.52 17.77 -9.13
C ALA A 40 16.88 17.63 -10.61
N ALA A 41 16.77 16.42 -11.17
CA ALA A 41 16.98 16.17 -12.60
C ALA A 41 15.92 16.89 -13.46
N CYS A 42 14.64 16.88 -13.06
CA CYS A 42 13.59 17.60 -13.77
C CYS A 42 13.84 19.13 -13.75
N ASN A 43 14.32 19.67 -12.63
CA ASN A 43 14.51 21.12 -12.43
C ASN A 43 15.88 21.67 -12.84
N ASN A 44 16.68 20.91 -13.60
CA ASN A 44 18.03 21.31 -14.02
C ASN A 44 18.09 22.46 -15.04
N GLY A 45 16.95 22.98 -15.50
CA GLY A 45 16.85 24.08 -16.46
C GLY A 45 16.99 23.69 -17.94
N THR A 46 17.18 22.40 -18.27
CA THR A 46 17.30 21.95 -19.67
C THR A 46 15.96 21.65 -20.33
N LEU A 47 14.90 21.47 -19.53
CA LEU A 47 13.55 21.18 -20.01
C LEU A 47 12.71 22.45 -20.13
N ALA A 48 11.98 22.57 -21.25
CA ALA A 48 10.90 23.54 -21.38
C ALA A 48 9.79 23.26 -20.36
N ALA A 49 9.06 24.30 -19.94
CA ALA A 49 8.08 24.20 -18.86
C ALA A 49 7.10 23.00 -18.99
N PRO A 50 6.47 22.72 -20.14
CA PRO A 50 5.58 21.56 -20.25
C PRO A 50 6.27 20.21 -20.01
N ALA A 51 7.51 20.05 -20.51
CA ALA A 51 8.30 18.84 -20.32
C ALA A 51 8.76 18.67 -18.87
N ARG A 52 9.10 19.79 -18.22
CA ARG A 52 9.44 19.80 -16.78
C ARG A 52 8.28 19.34 -15.92
N GLU A 53 7.09 19.89 -16.14
CA GLU A 53 5.89 19.52 -15.37
C GLU A 53 5.50 18.06 -15.61
N ALA A 54 5.67 17.55 -16.84
CA ALA A 54 5.48 16.13 -17.14
C ALA A 54 6.49 15.24 -16.39
N CYS A 55 7.76 15.65 -16.32
CA CYS A 55 8.82 14.95 -15.57
C CYS A 55 8.49 14.89 -14.08
N ILE A 56 8.13 16.02 -13.46
CA ILE A 56 7.77 16.12 -12.04
C ILE A 56 6.57 15.21 -11.73
N ARG A 57 5.53 15.24 -12.57
CA ARG A 57 4.36 14.37 -12.42
C ARG A 57 4.75 12.90 -12.50
N ALA A 58 5.60 12.51 -13.46
CA ALA A 58 6.08 11.14 -13.59
C ALA A 58 6.85 10.68 -12.35
N ALA A 59 7.74 11.51 -11.81
CA ALA A 59 8.48 11.24 -10.57
C ALA A 59 7.54 11.03 -9.37
N GLY A 60 6.51 11.87 -9.22
CA GLY A 60 5.47 11.71 -8.19
C GLY A 60 4.74 10.38 -8.32
N THR A 61 4.25 10.04 -9.53
CA THR A 61 3.57 8.74 -9.74
C THR A 61 4.48 7.55 -9.47
N ALA A 62 5.80 7.67 -9.71
CA ALA A 62 6.76 6.62 -9.41
C ALA A 62 6.94 6.43 -7.90
N LEU A 63 6.97 7.52 -7.12
CA LEU A 63 7.00 7.47 -5.67
C LEU A 63 5.73 6.85 -5.10
N ASP A 64 4.56 7.25 -5.60
CA ASP A 64 3.27 6.73 -5.14
C ASP A 64 3.14 5.23 -5.39
N ARG A 65 3.53 4.76 -6.59
CA ARG A 65 3.57 3.31 -6.88
C ARG A 65 4.55 2.58 -5.96
N ALA A 66 5.71 3.15 -5.67
CA ALA A 66 6.70 2.54 -4.81
C ALA A 66 6.26 2.45 -3.34
N ARG A 67 5.35 3.34 -2.90
CA ARG A 67 4.72 3.30 -1.58
C ARG A 67 3.52 2.35 -1.47
N GLY A 68 3.18 1.65 -2.56
CA GLY A 68 2.05 0.72 -2.59
C GLY A 68 0.74 1.33 -3.09
N GLY A 69 0.74 2.61 -3.48
CA GLY A 69 -0.45 3.31 -3.98
C GLY A 69 -1.55 3.49 -2.93
N PRO A 70 -2.68 4.13 -3.31
CA PRO A 70 -3.89 4.11 -2.48
C PRO A 70 -4.34 2.66 -2.26
N PRO A 71 -4.89 2.31 -1.08
CA PRO A 71 -5.46 0.99 -0.88
C PRO A 71 -6.48 0.69 -1.97
N VAL A 72 -6.38 -0.48 -2.60
CA VAL A 72 -7.39 -0.93 -3.58
C VAL A 72 -8.71 -1.09 -2.84
N GLU A 73 -9.72 -0.34 -3.25
CA GLU A 73 -11.05 -0.50 -2.66
C GLU A 73 -11.61 -1.87 -3.01
N VAL A 74 -12.13 -2.57 -2.00
CA VAL A 74 -12.69 -3.91 -2.14
C VAL A 74 -14.20 -3.82 -1.89
N PRO A 75 -15.03 -4.39 -2.79
CA PRO A 75 -16.44 -4.58 -2.50
C PRO A 75 -16.62 -5.53 -1.32
N GLN A 76 -17.29 -5.07 -0.27
CA GLN A 76 -17.63 -5.88 0.90
C GLN A 76 -19.13 -5.79 1.20
N PRO A 77 -19.76 -6.87 1.71
CA PRO A 77 -21.14 -6.79 2.13
C PRO A 77 -21.30 -5.82 3.32
N SER A 78 -22.39 -5.05 3.30
CA SER A 78 -22.85 -4.26 4.44
C SER A 78 -23.13 -5.16 5.65
N SER A 79 -23.06 -4.60 6.86
CA SER A 79 -23.30 -5.38 8.09
C SER A 79 -24.72 -5.93 8.20
N ASP A 80 -25.67 -5.32 7.49
CA ASP A 80 -27.06 -5.78 7.36
C ASP A 80 -27.28 -6.76 6.18
N GLY A 81 -26.26 -7.03 5.37
CA GLY A 81 -26.32 -7.90 4.19
C GLY A 81 -27.14 -7.37 3.00
N ARG A 82 -27.63 -6.12 3.05
CA ARG A 82 -28.55 -5.57 2.02
C ARG A 82 -27.86 -4.75 0.94
N ALA A 83 -26.60 -4.39 1.15
CA ALA A 83 -25.84 -3.54 0.24
C ALA A 83 -24.41 -4.06 0.04
N THR A 84 -23.80 -3.67 -1.07
CA THR A 84 -22.37 -3.81 -1.31
C THR A 84 -21.70 -2.45 -1.10
N ILE A 85 -20.76 -2.39 -0.17
CA ILE A 85 -20.01 -1.19 0.19
C ILE A 85 -18.62 -1.32 -0.40
N VAL A 86 -18.14 -0.26 -1.03
CA VAL A 86 -16.78 -0.16 -1.55
C VAL A 86 -15.93 0.54 -0.50
N ALA A 87 -14.95 -0.16 0.08
CA ALA A 87 -14.11 0.37 1.15
C ALA A 87 -12.69 -0.23 1.11
N PRO A 88 -11.69 0.41 1.77
CA PRO A 88 -10.36 -0.18 1.89
C PRO A 88 -10.37 -1.55 2.60
N PRO A 89 -9.38 -2.43 2.31
CA PRO A 89 -9.29 -3.73 2.98
C PRO A 89 -9.18 -3.57 4.50
N GLY A 90 -10.00 -4.30 5.25
CA GLY A 90 -10.01 -4.25 6.71
C GLY A 90 -10.81 -3.10 7.33
N ALA A 91 -11.44 -2.24 6.51
CA ALA A 91 -12.41 -1.28 7.01
C ALA A 91 -13.67 -2.01 7.51
N ALA A 92 -14.14 -1.69 8.72
CA ALA A 92 -15.37 -2.26 9.25
C ALA A 92 -16.55 -1.96 8.31
N PRO A 93 -17.38 -2.96 7.95
CA PRO A 93 -18.54 -2.71 7.11
C PRO A 93 -19.53 -1.82 7.87
N SER A 94 -19.80 -0.61 7.35
CA SER A 94 -20.89 0.20 7.87
C SER A 94 -22.22 -0.49 7.55
N SER A 95 -23.22 -0.36 8.43
CA SER A 95 -24.60 -0.61 8.01
C SER A 95 -24.96 0.50 7.00
N GLY A 96 -25.76 0.19 5.99
CA GLY A 96 -26.12 1.15 4.93
C GLY A 96 -26.93 2.34 5.47
N SER A 97 -28.22 2.38 5.16
CA SER A 97 -29.12 3.41 5.69
C SER A 97 -30.23 2.77 6.49
N ASP A 98 -30.59 3.39 7.60
CA ASP A 98 -31.76 3.05 8.40
C ASP A 98 -32.96 3.86 7.91
N ALA A 99 -34.09 3.19 7.72
CA ALA A 99 -35.36 3.84 7.42
C ALA A 99 -36.18 3.93 8.71
N ILE A 100 -36.41 5.14 9.21
CA ILE A 100 -37.27 5.39 10.37
C ILE A 100 -38.51 6.16 9.94
N PRO A 101 -39.70 5.86 10.52
CA PRO A 101 -40.86 6.70 10.31
C PRO A 101 -40.61 8.10 10.90
N SER A 102 -41.10 9.13 10.22
CA SER A 102 -41.17 10.49 10.74
C SER A 102 -41.99 10.51 12.03
N SER A 103 -41.71 11.47 12.92
CA SER A 103 -42.40 11.60 14.21
C SER A 103 -43.92 11.79 14.07
N ASP A 104 -44.36 12.37 12.96
CA ASP A 104 -45.77 12.55 12.58
C ASP A 104 -46.35 11.39 11.75
N GLY A 105 -45.55 10.36 11.46
CA GLY A 105 -45.94 9.17 10.70
C GLY A 105 -46.21 9.39 9.20
N ARG A 106 -45.99 10.59 8.67
CA ARG A 106 -46.37 10.95 7.28
C ARG A 106 -45.28 10.67 6.25
N ALA A 107 -44.06 10.41 6.69
CA ALA A 107 -42.92 10.19 5.82
C ALA A 107 -42.01 9.10 6.38
N THR A 108 -41.22 8.50 5.49
CA THR A 108 -40.10 7.63 5.86
C THR A 108 -38.81 8.43 5.69
N ILE A 109 -38.04 8.56 6.77
CA ILE A 109 -36.76 9.26 6.78
C ILE A 109 -35.66 8.21 6.64
N VAL A 110 -34.86 8.34 5.57
CA VAL A 110 -33.67 7.52 5.34
C VAL A 110 -32.47 8.25 5.95
N ARG A 111 -31.78 7.62 6.90
CA ARG A 111 -30.59 8.17 7.58
C ARG A 111 -29.40 7.21 7.45
N PRO A 112 -28.16 7.72 7.42
CA PRO A 112 -26.98 6.86 7.55
C PRO A 112 -27.04 6.06 8.85
N ALA A 113 -26.72 4.77 8.78
CA ALA A 113 -26.81 3.92 9.95
C ALA A 113 -25.80 4.34 11.04
N GLY A 114 -26.19 4.21 12.32
CA GLY A 114 -25.33 4.52 13.47
C GLY A 114 -25.26 6.00 13.87
N GLN A 115 -25.92 6.91 13.14
CA GLN A 115 -26.14 8.27 13.66
C GLN A 115 -27.26 8.27 14.72
N ALA A 116 -26.90 8.43 15.99
CA ALA A 116 -27.86 8.78 17.03
C ALA A 116 -28.59 10.08 16.66
N ALA A 117 -29.86 10.20 17.04
CA ALA A 117 -30.58 11.46 16.90
C ALA A 117 -29.82 12.55 17.69
N PRO A 118 -29.65 13.78 17.15
CA PRO A 118 -29.13 14.87 17.95
C PRO A 118 -30.03 15.04 19.17
N GLN A 119 -29.47 14.94 20.37
CA GLN A 119 -30.23 15.17 21.59
C GLN A 119 -30.62 16.65 21.62
N ARG A 120 -31.93 16.91 21.63
CA ARG A 120 -32.49 18.24 21.88
C ARG A 120 -32.91 18.32 23.33
#